data_AF-A0A8J6VYE6-F1
#
_entry.id   AF-A0A8J6VYE6-F1
#
_cell.length_a   1.000
_cell.length_b   1.000
_cell.length_c   1.000
_cell.angle_alpha   90.00
_cell.angle_beta   90.00
_cell.angle_gamma   90.00
#
_symmetry.space_group_name_H-M   'P 1'
#
loop_
_entity.id
_entity.type
_entity.pdbx_description
1 polymer ?
#
loop_
_entity_poly.entity_id
_entity_poly.type
_entity_poly.pdbx_seq_one_letter_code
_entity_poly.pdbx_strand_id
1 'polypeptide(L)'
;MEVSKPVSAPLPVESQPVLKASGSEVEQVAEDADSAAQTAIFEKIEQAGFPLTSPLKAEVLAAPLEVVSDALAAAIEYRDRHEVKNPIGLLRDAISQCWKPGGSEHPKATKGAEPGFKEWFDLAHRLRLVTASQLIEGEQYILTNDDEWEPWGFIAAAFPIARLRQMLRWD
;
A
#
# COMPACT_ATOMS: atom_id res chain seq x y z
N MET A 1 -45.40 14.99 -44.20
CA MET A 1 -44.46 13.89 -43.90
C MET A 1 -45.05 13.18 -42.67
N GLU A 2 -46.00 12.23 -42.76
CA GLU A 2 -46.01 11.01 -43.60
C GLU A 2 -44.61 10.38 -43.56
N VAL A 3 -44.35 9.19 -43.02
CA VAL A 3 -45.03 7.91 -43.28
C VAL A 3 -44.67 6.88 -42.18
N SER A 4 -45.69 6.15 -41.72
CA SER A 4 -45.73 4.72 -41.32
C SER A 4 -44.99 4.10 -40.11
N LYS A 5 -45.82 3.43 -39.29
CA LYS A 5 -45.57 2.19 -38.49
C LYS A 5 -45.27 0.99 -39.44
N PRO A 6 -45.27 -0.32 -39.07
CA PRO A 6 -45.31 -1.03 -37.79
C PRO A 6 -44.37 -2.27 -37.68
N VAL A 7 -44.40 -2.93 -36.51
CA VAL A 7 -44.35 -4.39 -36.20
C VAL A 7 -43.42 -5.34 -36.99
N SER A 8 -42.59 -6.11 -36.27
CA SER A 8 -42.49 -7.57 -36.44
C SER A 8 -41.51 -8.20 -35.45
N ALA A 9 -42.02 -9.12 -34.62
CA ALA A 9 -41.31 -10.35 -34.28
C ALA A 9 -41.95 -11.47 -35.13
N PRO A 10 -41.20 -12.49 -35.61
CA PRO A 10 -41.05 -13.72 -34.81
C PRO A 10 -39.72 -14.50 -35.01
N LEU A 11 -39.57 -15.54 -34.17
CA LEU A 11 -38.54 -16.61 -34.02
C LEU A 11 -38.38 -17.52 -35.28
N PRO A 12 -37.79 -18.74 -35.22
CA PRO A 12 -36.42 -19.25 -34.91
C PRO A 12 -35.83 -20.12 -36.07
N VAL A 13 -34.53 -20.49 -36.08
CA VAL A 13 -33.94 -21.58 -36.92
C VAL A 13 -32.52 -21.94 -36.38
N GLU A 14 -32.30 -23.07 -35.72
CA GLU A 14 -31.99 -24.44 -36.20
C GLU A 14 -30.47 -24.75 -36.31
N SER A 15 -29.99 -25.63 -35.41
CA SER A 15 -29.12 -26.83 -35.56
C SER A 15 -27.96 -26.79 -36.60
N GLN A 16 -26.66 -27.06 -36.35
CA GLN A 16 -25.87 -28.18 -35.76
C GLN A 16 -24.35 -27.84 -35.97
N PRO A 17 -23.29 -28.69 -35.79
CA PRO A 17 -23.15 -30.02 -35.16
C PRO A 17 -21.98 -30.18 -34.15
N VAL A 18 -21.98 -31.38 -33.55
CA VAL A 18 -20.99 -32.09 -32.73
C VAL A 18 -19.54 -32.05 -33.26
N LEU A 19 -18.57 -31.84 -32.36
CA LEU A 19 -17.25 -32.47 -32.43
C LEU A 19 -16.86 -33.06 -31.07
N LYS A 20 -16.73 -34.39 -31.07
CA LYS A 20 -16.08 -35.20 -30.02
C LYS A 20 -14.56 -35.01 -30.09
N ALA A 21 -13.95 -34.78 -28.93
CA ALA A 21 -12.61 -35.22 -28.53
C ALA A 21 -12.72 -35.36 -26.99
N SER A 22 -12.56 -36.49 -26.28
CA SER A 22 -11.58 -37.58 -26.32
C SER A 22 -10.14 -37.09 -26.35
N GLY A 23 -9.50 -37.17 -25.17
CA GLY A 23 -8.14 -36.76 -24.85
C GLY A 23 -8.13 -36.07 -23.50
N SER A 24 -8.25 -36.80 -22.38
CA SER A 24 -7.11 -37.24 -21.56
C SER A 24 -6.27 -36.09 -21.00
N GLU A 25 -6.37 -35.95 -19.68
CA GLU A 25 -5.20 -36.00 -18.79
C GLU A 25 -4.19 -34.84 -18.90
N VAL A 26 -4.46 -33.73 -18.21
CA VAL A 26 -3.43 -32.82 -17.66
C VAL A 26 -4.02 -32.00 -16.50
N GLU A 27 -4.47 -32.65 -15.43
CA GLU A 27 -4.91 -31.92 -14.23
C GLU A 27 -4.38 -32.61 -12.98
N GLN A 28 -3.05 -32.72 -12.89
CA GLN A 28 -2.38 -33.21 -11.68
C GLN A 28 -0.91 -32.75 -11.52
N VAL A 29 -0.43 -31.80 -12.34
CA VAL A 29 0.96 -31.30 -12.29
C VAL A 29 1.07 -29.90 -11.67
N ALA A 30 -0.06 -29.22 -11.39
CA ALA A 30 -0.05 -27.85 -10.90
C ALA A 30 0.15 -27.71 -9.38
N GLU A 31 -0.15 -28.74 -8.58
CA GLU A 31 -0.06 -28.65 -7.11
C GLU A 31 1.38 -28.79 -6.58
N ASP A 32 2.26 -29.51 -7.28
CA ASP A 32 3.64 -29.74 -6.83
C ASP A 32 4.54 -28.51 -7.07
N ALA A 33 4.29 -27.77 -8.16
CA ALA A 33 5.08 -26.60 -8.53
C ALA A 33 4.84 -25.39 -7.61
N ASP A 34 3.60 -25.20 -7.15
CA ASP A 34 3.23 -24.09 -6.27
C ASP A 34 3.83 -24.28 -4.86
N SER A 35 3.82 -25.51 -4.35
CA SER A 35 4.40 -25.86 -3.04
C SER A 35 5.93 -25.72 -3.01
N ALA A 36 6.61 -26.09 -4.10
CA ALA A 36 8.06 -25.90 -4.24
C ALA A 36 8.44 -24.41 -4.33
N ALA A 37 7.66 -23.61 -5.06
CA ALA A 37 7.90 -22.17 -5.22
C ALA A 37 7.68 -21.40 -3.90
N GLN A 38 6.66 -21.77 -3.12
CA GLN A 38 6.42 -21.21 -1.79
C GLN A 38 7.55 -21.53 -0.81
N THR A 39 8.03 -22.79 -0.82
CA THR A 39 9.16 -23.22 0.03
C THR A 39 10.43 -22.42 -0.28
N ALA A 40 10.72 -22.21 -1.57
CA ALA A 40 11.87 -21.41 -1.99
C ALA A 40 11.77 -19.93 -1.58
N ILE A 41 10.57 -19.36 -1.51
CA ILE A 41 10.34 -17.99 -1.04
C ILE A 41 10.51 -17.86 0.46
N PHE A 42 10.00 -18.82 1.23
CA PHE A 42 10.23 -18.84 2.66
C PHE A 42 11.73 -18.89 2.98
N GLU A 43 12.47 -19.75 2.28
CA GLU A 43 13.92 -19.82 2.45
C GLU A 43 14.60 -18.49 2.10
N LYS A 44 14.19 -17.83 1.00
CA LYS A 44 14.70 -16.50 0.63
C LYS A 44 14.41 -15.43 1.68
N ILE A 45 13.22 -15.43 2.29
CA ILE A 45 12.83 -14.48 3.34
C ILE A 45 13.74 -14.67 4.57
N GLU A 46 13.96 -15.92 4.99
CA GLU A 46 14.85 -16.24 6.11
C GLU A 46 16.32 -15.91 5.81
N GLN A 47 16.82 -16.24 4.62
CA GLN A 47 18.17 -15.88 4.17
C GLN A 47 18.37 -14.36 4.10
N ALA A 48 17.32 -13.62 3.71
CA ALA A 48 17.32 -12.18 3.72
C ALA A 48 17.29 -11.60 5.15
N GLY A 49 17.17 -12.42 6.21
CA GLY A 49 17.20 -12.00 7.61
C GLY A 49 15.85 -11.52 8.13
N PHE A 50 14.74 -11.89 7.47
CA PHE A 50 13.40 -11.63 7.95
C PHE A 50 12.87 -12.86 8.71
N PRO A 51 12.52 -12.74 10.01
CA PRO A 51 12.04 -13.87 10.78
C PRO A 51 10.67 -14.35 10.27
N LEU A 52 10.59 -15.62 9.86
CA LEU A 52 9.34 -16.23 9.40
C LEU A 52 8.42 -16.59 10.57
N THR A 53 7.64 -15.61 11.02
CA THR A 53 6.59 -15.82 12.02
C THR A 53 5.30 -16.32 11.38
N SER A 54 4.45 -17.03 12.14
CA SER A 54 3.14 -17.51 11.67
C SER A 54 2.28 -16.45 10.94
N PRO A 55 2.16 -15.19 11.43
CA PRO A 55 1.40 -14.17 10.69
C PRO A 55 2.05 -13.78 9.37
N LEU A 56 3.38 -13.67 9.30
CA LEU A 56 4.09 -13.33 8.06
C LEU A 56 3.97 -14.46 7.02
N LYS A 57 4.00 -15.72 7.45
CA LYS A 57 3.74 -16.88 6.58
C LYS A 57 2.35 -16.80 5.95
N ALA A 58 1.32 -16.50 6.75
CA ALA A 58 -0.04 -16.35 6.25
C ALA A 58 -0.16 -15.24 5.21
N GLU A 59 0.56 -14.13 5.40
CA GLU A 59 0.55 -12.97 4.51
C GLU A 59 1.28 -13.24 3.20
N VAL A 60 2.39 -13.97 3.25
CA VAL A 60 3.12 -14.46 2.07
C VAL A 60 2.27 -15.43 1.27
N LEU A 61 1.52 -16.34 1.93
CA LEU A 61 0.62 -17.29 1.26
C LEU A 61 -0.62 -16.62 0.67
N ALA A 62 -1.05 -15.49 1.23
CA ALA A 62 -2.21 -14.75 0.75
C ALA A 62 -1.88 -13.84 -0.44
N ALA A 63 -0.61 -13.53 -0.68
CA ALA A 63 -0.16 -12.63 -1.72
C ALA A 63 0.38 -13.41 -2.95
N PRO A 64 0.28 -12.83 -4.17
CA PRO A 64 0.89 -13.42 -5.36
C PRO A 64 2.42 -13.55 -5.20
N LEU A 65 2.97 -14.64 -5.73
CA LEU A 65 4.40 -14.95 -5.67
C LEU A 65 5.30 -13.78 -6.12
N GLU A 66 4.92 -13.13 -7.22
CA GLU A 66 5.63 -11.98 -7.79
C GLU A 66 5.60 -10.78 -6.85
N VAL A 67 4.47 -10.53 -6.19
CA VAL A 67 4.32 -9.45 -5.21
C VAL A 67 5.24 -9.68 -4.02
N VAL A 68 5.32 -10.92 -3.51
CA VAL A 68 6.21 -11.25 -2.39
C VAL A 68 7.68 -11.11 -2.80
N SER A 69 8.04 -11.54 -4.01
CA SER A 69 9.42 -11.41 -4.52
C SER A 69 9.84 -9.94 -4.66
N ASP A 70 8.97 -9.11 -5.25
CA ASP A 70 9.23 -7.68 -5.40
C ASP A 70 9.27 -6.95 -4.06
N ALA A 71 8.32 -7.26 -3.16
CA ALA A 71 8.28 -6.71 -1.82
C ALA A 71 9.53 -7.08 -1.01
N LEU A 72 10.01 -8.32 -1.14
CA LEU A 72 11.24 -8.77 -0.49
C LEU A 72 12.45 -8.00 -1.03
N ALA A 73 12.58 -7.88 -2.35
CA ALA A 73 13.67 -7.11 -2.96
C ALA A 73 13.64 -5.63 -2.51
N ALA A 74 12.47 -5.01 -2.50
CA ALA A 74 12.29 -3.65 -2.02
C ALA A 74 12.59 -3.50 -0.52
N ALA A 75 12.18 -4.46 0.32
CA ALA A 75 12.46 -4.45 1.75
C ALA A 75 13.97 -4.61 2.05
N ILE A 76 14.69 -5.40 1.25
CA ILE A 76 16.15 -5.52 1.33
C ILE A 76 16.80 -4.18 0.97
N GLU A 77 16.45 -3.59 -0.18
CA GLU A 77 16.98 -2.29 -0.61
C GLU A 77 16.73 -1.18 0.43
N TYR A 78 15.53 -1.19 1.02
CA TYR A 78 15.17 -0.25 2.07
C TYR A 78 16.04 -0.42 3.31
N ARG A 79 16.25 -1.67 3.76
CA ARG A 79 17.11 -1.96 4.92
C ARG A 79 18.57 -1.58 4.68
N ASP A 80 19.07 -1.75 3.46
CA ASP A 80 20.45 -1.37 3.13
C ASP A 80 20.67 0.15 3.21
N ARG A 81 19.60 0.95 3.10
CA ARG A 81 19.64 2.42 3.16
C ARG A 81 19.21 3.01 4.50
N HIS A 82 18.54 2.23 5.34
CA HIS A 82 17.88 2.72 6.55
C HIS A 82 18.06 1.76 7.74
N GLU A 83 18.19 2.31 8.95
CA GLU A 83 18.16 1.49 10.17
C GLU A 83 16.73 0.98 10.42
N VAL A 84 16.53 -0.33 10.28
CA VAL A 84 15.22 -0.99 10.44
C VAL A 84 15.13 -1.60 11.84
N LYS A 85 14.27 -1.01 12.69
CA LYS A 85 14.00 -1.53 14.05
C LYS A 85 13.06 -2.72 14.07
N ASN A 86 12.19 -2.86 13.07
CA ASN A 86 11.22 -3.95 12.97
C ASN A 86 11.23 -4.56 11.54
N PRO A 87 12.07 -5.57 11.28
CA PRO A 87 12.18 -6.19 9.96
C PRO A 87 10.89 -6.92 9.54
N ILE A 88 10.19 -7.56 10.49
CA ILE A 88 8.92 -8.25 10.20
C ILE A 88 7.87 -7.25 9.73
N GLY A 89 7.73 -6.14 10.46
CA GLY A 89 6.81 -5.06 10.09
C GLY A 89 7.13 -4.44 8.73
N LEU A 90 8.42 -4.28 8.41
CA LEU A 90 8.87 -3.78 7.11
C LEU A 90 8.43 -4.70 5.96
N LEU A 91 8.72 -5.99 6.04
CA LEU A 91 8.37 -6.92 4.96
C LEU A 91 6.85 -7.06 4.81
N ARG A 92 6.12 -7.06 5.93
CA ARG A 92 4.65 -7.04 5.95
C ARG A 92 4.08 -5.81 5.25
N ASP A 93 4.61 -4.63 5.57
CA ASP A 93 4.23 -3.38 4.90
C ASP A 93 4.58 -3.43 3.40
N ALA A 94 5.75 -3.97 3.05
CA ALA A 94 6.18 -4.11 1.67
C ALA A 94 5.27 -5.03 0.84
N ILE A 95 4.82 -6.16 1.42
CA ILE A 95 3.88 -7.07 0.77
C ILE A 95 2.50 -6.40 0.66
N SER A 96 1.99 -5.82 1.74
CA SER A 96 0.65 -5.22 1.79
C SER A 96 0.50 -4.03 0.83
N GLN A 97 1.59 -3.30 0.59
CA GLN A 97 1.61 -2.12 -0.27
C GLN A 97 2.26 -2.40 -1.63
N CYS A 98 2.53 -3.66 -1.96
CA CYS A 98 3.09 -4.09 -3.24
C CYS A 98 4.35 -3.31 -3.66
N TRP A 99 5.31 -3.14 -2.73
CA TRP A 99 6.53 -2.38 -3.02
C TRP A 99 7.30 -3.00 -4.19
N LYS A 100 7.92 -2.13 -5.00
CA LYS A 100 8.74 -2.54 -6.14
C LYS A 100 10.22 -2.21 -5.89
N PRO A 101 11.15 -3.09 -6.29
CA PRO A 101 12.57 -2.79 -6.25
C PRO A 101 12.90 -1.62 -7.19
N GLY A 102 13.86 -0.77 -6.81
CA GLY A 102 14.24 0.41 -7.57
C GLY A 102 13.26 1.59 -7.54
N GLY A 103 12.17 1.49 -6.76
CA GLY A 103 11.15 2.54 -6.65
C GLY A 103 11.50 3.65 -5.67
N SER A 104 11.24 4.91 -6.05
CA SER A 104 11.31 6.11 -5.21
C SER A 104 10.22 6.17 -4.11
N GLU A 105 9.32 5.19 -4.08
CA GLU A 105 8.11 5.15 -3.25
C GLU A 105 8.17 3.93 -2.32
N HIS A 106 8.95 4.04 -1.24
CA HIS A 106 8.85 3.14 -0.10
C HIS A 106 8.06 3.87 1.00
N PRO A 107 6.75 3.64 1.15
CA PRO A 107 5.96 4.30 2.18
C PRO A 107 6.34 3.67 3.52
N LYS A 108 6.99 4.47 4.38
CA LYS A 108 7.44 4.15 5.76
C LYS A 108 8.93 3.84 5.93
N ALA A 109 9.79 4.64 5.29
CA ALA A 109 10.61 5.49 6.17
C ALA A 109 9.70 6.56 6.72
N THR A 110 9.92 7.00 7.94
CA THR A 110 9.43 8.30 8.42
C THR A 110 9.85 9.40 7.43
N LYS A 111 9.04 9.58 6.39
CA LYS A 111 9.02 10.61 5.36
C LYS A 111 7.54 10.88 5.14
N GLY A 112 7.01 11.79 5.94
CA GLY A 112 5.62 12.24 5.86
C GLY A 112 5.47 13.50 6.69
N ALA A 113 6.14 13.51 7.84
CA ALA A 113 6.58 14.72 8.50
C ALA A 113 7.80 15.28 7.74
N GLU A 114 7.71 16.40 7.01
CA GLU A 114 8.95 17.09 6.61
C GLU A 114 9.75 17.43 7.89
N PRO A 115 11.08 17.52 7.82
CA PRO A 115 11.91 17.93 8.94
C PRO A 115 11.34 19.16 9.67
N GLY A 116 11.05 19.00 10.95
CA GLY A 116 10.44 20.05 11.78
C GLY A 116 8.93 19.92 12.01
N PHE A 117 8.22 19.08 11.24
CA PHE A 117 6.77 18.86 11.42
C PHE A 117 6.42 18.40 12.83
N LYS A 118 7.12 17.38 13.36
CA LYS A 118 6.80 16.85 14.69
C LYS A 118 6.92 17.92 15.76
N GLU A 119 8.02 18.68 15.74
CA GLU A 119 8.24 19.76 16.70
C GLU A 119 7.18 20.85 16.54
N TRP A 120 6.91 21.25 15.29
CA TRP A 120 5.88 22.21 14.96
C TRP A 120 4.51 21.78 15.48
N PHE A 121 4.11 20.53 15.22
CA PHE A 121 2.82 19.97 15.63
C PHE A 121 2.71 19.90 17.15
N ASP A 122 3.74 19.44 17.85
CA ASP A 122 3.76 19.40 19.31
C ASP A 122 3.56 20.81 19.92
N LEU A 123 4.17 21.84 19.35
CA LEU A 123 4.03 23.23 19.79
C LEU A 123 2.64 23.80 19.46
N ALA A 124 2.17 23.59 18.23
CA ALA A 124 0.87 24.06 17.77
C ALA A 124 -0.29 23.40 18.55
N HIS A 125 -0.18 22.09 18.81
CA HIS A 125 -1.16 21.35 19.60
C HIS A 125 -1.17 21.80 21.06
N ARG A 126 -0.01 22.08 21.65
CA ARG A 126 0.08 22.64 23.02
C ARG A 126 -0.58 24.01 23.13
N LEU A 127 -0.43 24.85 22.11
CA LEU A 127 -1.11 26.14 21.99
C LEU A 127 -2.58 26.00 21.57
N ARG A 128 -3.08 24.76 21.43
CA ARG A 128 -4.43 24.45 20.94
C ARG A 128 -4.76 25.19 19.65
N LEU A 129 -3.84 25.19 18.69
CA LEU A 129 -4.09 25.72 17.34
C LEU A 129 -4.52 24.61 16.37
N VAL A 130 -4.20 23.37 16.71
CA VAL A 130 -4.43 22.18 15.91
C VAL A 130 -4.83 21.02 16.82
N THR A 131 -5.60 20.10 16.28
CA THR A 131 -6.20 18.98 17.05
C THR A 131 -5.64 17.63 16.62
N ALA A 132 -5.44 17.44 15.31
CA ALA A 132 -4.99 16.17 14.75
C ALA A 132 -4.15 16.39 13.49
N SER A 133 -3.48 15.32 13.04
CA SER A 133 -2.78 15.30 11.77
C SER A 133 -2.95 13.96 11.08
N GLN A 134 -2.94 13.97 9.75
CA GLN A 134 -3.01 12.76 8.93
C GLN A 134 -2.22 12.93 7.63
N LEU A 135 -1.73 11.83 7.07
CA LEU A 135 -1.01 11.83 5.79
C LEU A 135 -1.98 11.31 4.71
N ILE A 136 -2.26 12.11 3.69
CA ILE A 136 -3.14 11.77 2.57
C ILE A 136 -2.33 11.93 1.29
N GLU A 137 -2.24 10.88 0.47
CA GLU A 137 -1.52 10.91 -0.82
C GLU A 137 -0.07 11.42 -0.72
N GLY A 138 0.58 11.22 0.43
CA GLY A 138 1.95 11.67 0.69
C GLY A 138 2.07 13.13 1.17
N GLU A 139 0.97 13.87 1.23
CA GLU A 139 0.90 15.22 1.79
C GLU A 139 0.36 15.19 3.23
N GLN A 140 0.97 16.01 4.08
CA GLN A 140 0.62 16.09 5.49
C GLN A 140 -0.52 17.09 5.68
N TYR A 141 -1.63 16.64 6.24
CA TYR A 141 -2.79 17.46 6.59
C TYR A 141 -2.89 17.66 8.10
N ILE A 142 -3.46 18.79 8.49
CA ILE A 142 -3.66 19.25 9.86
C ILE A 142 -5.13 19.55 10.07
N LEU A 143 -5.69 19.08 11.16
CA LEU A 143 -7.02 19.47 11.63
C LEU A 143 -6.90 20.72 12.49
N THR A 144 -7.46 21.84 12.03
CA THR A 144 -7.52 23.10 12.79
C THR A 144 -8.61 23.05 13.87
N ASN A 145 -8.68 24.07 14.72
CA ASN A 145 -9.77 24.18 15.70
C ASN A 145 -11.15 24.42 15.07
N ASP A 146 -11.18 24.85 13.81
CA ASP A 146 -12.42 25.06 13.05
C ASP A 146 -12.95 23.73 12.48
N ASP A 147 -12.36 22.59 12.88
CA ASP A 147 -12.64 21.24 12.40
C ASP A 147 -12.43 21.06 10.88
N GLU A 148 -11.57 21.90 10.30
CA GLU A 148 -11.18 21.84 8.89
C GLU A 148 -9.81 21.19 8.70
N TRP A 149 -9.71 20.30 7.70
CA TRP A 149 -8.46 19.66 7.31
C TRP A 149 -7.73 20.50 6.28
N GLU A 150 -6.57 21.02 6.66
CA GLU A 150 -5.77 21.91 5.84
C GLU A 150 -4.37 21.33 5.57
N PRO A 151 -3.78 21.56 4.39
CA PRO A 151 -2.41 21.17 4.12
C PRO A 151 -1.44 21.82 5.11
N TRP A 152 -0.52 21.03 5.66
CA TRP A 152 0.42 21.50 6.67
C TRP A 152 1.26 22.68 6.19
N GLY A 153 1.69 22.68 4.92
CA GLY A 153 2.46 23.79 4.34
C GLY A 153 1.74 25.14 4.46
N PHE A 154 0.41 25.14 4.33
CA PHE A 154 -0.41 26.35 4.46
C PHE A 154 -0.44 26.85 5.91
N ILE A 155 -0.72 25.95 6.86
CA ILE A 155 -0.80 26.31 8.30
C ILE A 155 0.57 26.66 8.87
N ALA A 156 1.62 25.95 8.47
CA ALA A 156 2.99 26.21 8.89
C ALA A 156 3.53 27.56 8.42
N ALA A 157 3.08 28.04 7.27
CA ALA A 157 3.41 29.38 6.78
C ALA A 157 2.77 30.48 7.64
N ALA A 158 1.53 30.28 8.09
CA ALA A 158 0.84 31.22 8.99
C ALA A 158 1.43 31.20 10.42
N PHE A 159 1.85 30.02 10.87
CA PHE A 159 2.39 29.78 12.21
C PHE A 159 3.79 29.16 12.15
N PRO A 160 4.82 29.89 11.73
CA PRO A 160 6.18 29.35 11.67
C PRO A 160 6.67 28.95 13.06
N ILE A 161 7.53 27.94 13.13
CA ILE A 161 7.97 27.33 14.41
C ILE A 161 8.57 28.35 15.40
N ALA A 162 9.28 29.37 14.90
CA ALA A 162 9.83 30.43 15.72
C ALA A 162 8.74 31.25 16.44
N ARG A 163 7.61 31.48 15.78
CA ARG A 163 6.44 32.17 16.34
C ARG A 163 5.77 31.33 17.42
N LEU A 164 5.56 30.02 17.17
CA LEU A 164 5.02 29.10 18.15
C LEU A 164 5.88 29.05 19.43
N ARG A 165 7.21 28.98 19.27
CA ARG A 165 8.16 29.02 20.39
C ARG A 165 8.09 30.34 21.19
N GLN A 166 7.85 31.48 20.53
CA GLN A 166 7.68 32.76 21.22
C GLN A 166 6.38 32.81 22.03
N MET A 167 5.28 32.30 21.48
CA MET A 167 3.99 32.26 22.17
C MET A 167 4.05 31.43 23.46
N LEU A 168 4.82 30.34 23.46
CA LEU A 168 5.04 29.48 24.63
C LEU A 168 5.97 30.07 25.70
N ARG A 169 6.67 31.19 25.43
CA ARG A 169 7.53 31.84 26.44
C ARG A 169 6.76 32.79 27.37
N TRP A 170 5.47 33.03 27.09
CA TRP A 170 4.62 34.00 27.78
C TRP A 170 3.42 33.37 28.50
N ASP A 171 3.37 32.04 28.57
CA ASP A 171 2.38 31.23 29.31
C ASP A 171 3.06 30.63 30.55
#